data_AF-A0A932NRJ3-F1
#
_entry.id   AF-A0A932NRJ3-F1
#
_cell.length_a   1.000
_cell.length_b   1.000
_cell.length_c   1.000
_cell.angle_alpha   90.00
_cell.angle_beta   90.00
_cell.angle_gamma   90.00
#
_symmetry.space_group_name_H-M   'P 1'
#
loop_
_entity.id
_entity.type
_entity.pdbx_description
1 polymer ?
#
loop_
_entity_poly.entity_id
_entity_poly.type
_entity_poly.pdbx_seq_one_letter_code
_entity_poly.pdbx_strand_id
1 'polypeptide(L)'
;MATRLARRLPGFRFEAQSPPLRETLPRMDIAVFVGFAASGPLHTPVPVEDMAHFTAIFGTAVTLAWDTQHGTPVTAYLAPAVRAFFRNGGRRCWVIRVAGEAARANVFPIPGLLRTAFDAHTGTPHITPALAQARSEGSWSDALRVGATIRTRPVVVSQLLPGGLGADLVLPAPRDIAAGDLLRVTMPEDGYVLVLGVEAVAPALP
;
A
#
# COMPACT_ATOMS: atom_id res chain seq x y z
N MET A 1 7.00 -60.27 58.89
CA MET A 1 5.59 -59.80 58.84
C MET A 1 5.40 -59.03 57.54
N ALA A 2 4.81 -59.65 56.52
CA ALA A 2 4.65 -59.04 55.20
C ALA A 2 3.17 -58.65 54.99
N THR A 3 2.94 -57.35 54.84
CA THR A 3 1.61 -56.76 54.67
C THR A 3 1.12 -57.02 53.25
N ARG A 4 0.02 -57.77 53.11
CA ARG A 4 -0.60 -58.10 51.82
C ARG A 4 -1.28 -56.85 51.26
N LEU A 5 -0.70 -56.23 50.24
CA LEU A 5 -1.30 -55.10 49.52
C LEU A 5 -2.59 -55.57 48.82
N ALA A 6 -3.74 -55.11 49.31
CA ALA A 6 -5.03 -55.34 48.67
C ALA A 6 -5.07 -54.60 47.32
N ARG A 7 -5.13 -55.36 46.23
CA ARG A 7 -5.19 -54.82 44.87
C ARG A 7 -6.55 -54.13 44.71
N ARG A 8 -6.56 -52.81 44.50
CA ARG A 8 -7.79 -52.05 44.24
C ARG A 8 -8.44 -52.60 42.99
N LEU A 9 -9.72 -52.96 43.11
CA LEU A 9 -10.53 -53.39 41.97
C LEU A 9 -10.70 -52.22 40.98
N PRO A 10 -10.81 -52.48 39.67
CA PRO A 10 -11.05 -51.44 38.68
C PRO A 10 -12.34 -50.70 39.02
N GLY A 11 -12.28 -49.38 39.13
CA GLY A 11 -13.42 -48.52 39.39
C GLY A 11 -13.39 -47.32 38.46
N PHE A 12 -14.56 -46.85 38.07
CA PHE A 12 -14.70 -45.59 37.34
C PHE A 12 -15.01 -44.47 38.33
N ARG A 13 -14.40 -43.31 38.09
CA ARG A 13 -14.67 -42.08 38.83
C ARG A 13 -15.33 -41.11 37.87
N PHE A 14 -16.44 -40.53 38.28
CA PHE A 14 -16.99 -39.38 37.58
C PHE A 14 -16.28 -38.13 38.09
N GLU A 15 -15.70 -37.40 37.16
CA GLU A 15 -15.24 -36.05 37.38
C GLU A 15 -16.16 -35.14 36.59
N ALA A 16 -16.90 -34.28 37.29
CA ALA A 16 -17.74 -33.31 36.64
C ALA A 16 -16.84 -32.28 35.96
N GLN A 17 -16.64 -32.41 34.65
CA GLN A 17 -16.07 -31.32 33.87
C GLN A 17 -17.11 -30.21 33.76
N SER A 18 -16.73 -29.00 34.16
CA SER A 18 -17.52 -27.81 33.86
C SER A 18 -17.76 -27.76 32.35
N PRO A 19 -19.01 -27.56 31.90
CA PRO A 19 -19.29 -27.39 30.48
C PRO A 19 -18.40 -26.26 29.93
N PRO A 20 -17.80 -26.41 28.74
CA PRO A 20 -17.09 -25.30 28.11
C PRO A 20 -18.06 -24.12 28.00
N LEU A 21 -17.61 -22.92 28.38
CA LEU A 21 -18.39 -21.70 28.24
C LEU A 21 -18.84 -21.61 26.77
N ARG A 22 -20.15 -21.65 26.54
CA ARG A 22 -20.77 -21.62 25.20
C ARG A 22 -20.48 -20.33 24.44
N GLU A 23 -20.18 -19.27 25.18
CA GLU A 23 -19.71 -17.98 24.69
C GLU A 23 -18.46 -17.61 25.48
N THR A 24 -17.29 -17.72 24.85
CA THR A 24 -16.17 -16.86 25.25
C THR A 24 -16.63 -15.43 25.09
N LEU A 25 -16.67 -14.66 26.18
CA LEU A 25 -16.85 -13.20 26.11
C LEU A 25 -15.99 -12.67 24.97
N PRO A 26 -16.54 -11.84 24.06
CA PRO A 26 -15.75 -11.25 23.00
C PRO A 26 -14.52 -10.60 23.63
N ARG A 27 -13.39 -10.69 22.96
CA ARG A 27 -12.14 -10.07 23.41
C ARG A 27 -12.37 -8.58 23.67
N MET A 28 -12.57 -8.22 24.94
CA MET A 28 -12.83 -6.85 25.37
C MET A 28 -11.54 -6.00 25.41
N ASP A 29 -10.40 -6.55 24.98
CA ASP A 29 -9.08 -5.92 25.00
C ASP A 29 -8.73 -5.16 23.71
N ILE A 30 -9.64 -5.10 22.73
CA ILE A 30 -9.40 -4.40 21.45
C ILE A 30 -10.10 -3.04 21.45
N ALA A 31 -9.34 -1.99 21.70
CA ALA A 31 -9.82 -0.61 21.67
C ALA A 31 -10.06 -0.11 20.24
N VAL A 32 -10.92 0.90 20.10
CA VAL A 32 -11.08 1.68 18.86
C VAL A 32 -10.71 3.14 19.13
N PHE A 33 -9.83 3.70 18.31
CA PHE A 33 -9.44 5.10 18.35
C PHE A 33 -9.91 5.82 17.08
N VAL A 34 -10.59 6.95 17.26
CA VAL A 34 -11.08 7.77 16.15
C VAL A 34 -10.50 9.18 16.28
N GLY A 35 -9.96 9.73 15.21
CA GLY A 35 -9.43 11.09 15.25
C GLY A 35 -8.66 11.50 13.99
N PHE A 36 -7.98 12.64 14.10
CA PHE A 36 -7.19 13.19 13.00
C PHE A 36 -5.79 12.57 12.95
N ALA A 37 -5.37 12.18 11.74
CA ALA A 37 -4.05 11.66 11.43
C ALA A 37 -3.50 12.28 10.14
N ALA A 38 -2.18 12.25 9.98
CA ALA A 38 -1.48 12.98 8.92
C ALA A 38 -1.80 12.40 7.55
N SER A 39 -1.85 11.06 7.47
CA SER A 39 -2.04 10.29 6.25
C SER A 39 -2.77 8.98 6.53
N GLY A 40 -2.93 8.14 5.52
CA GLY A 40 -3.52 6.82 5.64
C GLY A 40 -5.01 6.78 5.26
N PRO A 41 -5.61 5.58 5.26
CA PRO A 41 -6.99 5.36 4.82
C PRO A 41 -7.99 6.25 5.58
N LEU A 42 -8.85 6.95 4.85
CA LEU A 42 -9.85 7.85 5.41
C LEU A 42 -11.17 7.10 5.66
N HIS A 43 -11.80 7.32 6.83
CA HIS A 43 -13.05 6.69 7.26
C HIS A 43 -13.07 5.15 7.24
N THR A 44 -11.88 4.52 7.15
CA THR A 44 -11.73 3.08 7.07
C THR A 44 -11.06 2.57 8.35
N PRO A 45 -11.66 1.60 9.06
CA PRO A 45 -11.02 1.00 10.22
C PRO A 45 -9.79 0.18 9.82
N VAL A 46 -8.64 0.51 10.40
CA VAL A 46 -7.38 -0.21 10.18
C VAL A 46 -6.90 -0.83 11.49
N PRO A 47 -6.60 -2.15 11.53
CA PRO A 47 -6.07 -2.78 12.72
C PRO A 47 -4.59 -2.43 12.88
N VAL A 48 -4.21 -2.06 14.09
CA VAL A 48 -2.85 -1.68 14.45
C VAL A 48 -2.42 -2.46 15.69
N GLU A 49 -1.19 -2.99 15.66
CA GLU A 49 -0.68 -3.89 16.70
C GLU A 49 0.44 -3.25 17.55
N ASP A 50 1.07 -2.19 17.05
CA ASP A 50 2.04 -1.41 17.80
C ASP A 50 2.11 0.05 17.28
N MET A 51 2.90 0.87 17.98
CA MET A 51 3.07 2.28 17.63
C MET A 51 3.87 2.50 16.33
N ALA A 52 4.78 1.59 15.96
CA ALA A 52 5.55 1.72 14.72
C ALA A 52 4.65 1.47 13.50
N HIS A 53 3.79 0.46 13.58
CA HIS A 53 2.74 0.16 12.63
C HIS A 53 1.75 1.32 12.49
N PHE A 54 1.34 1.95 13.61
CA PHE A 54 0.56 3.19 13.57
C PHE A 54 1.27 4.27 12.74
N THR A 55 2.53 4.58 13.07
CA THR A 55 3.27 5.67 12.43
C THR A 55 3.53 5.40 10.94
N ALA A 56 3.74 4.14 10.55
CA ALA A 56 3.91 3.78 9.14
C ALA A 56 2.65 4.07 8.29
N ILE A 57 1.45 3.85 8.84
CA ILE A 57 0.19 4.06 8.11
C ILE A 57 -0.29 5.51 8.24
N PHE A 58 -0.34 6.02 9.47
CA PHE A 58 -1.03 7.26 9.81
C PHE A 58 -0.10 8.47 9.93
N GLY A 59 1.22 8.24 9.98
CA GLY A 59 2.24 9.28 10.13
C GLY A 59 2.46 9.70 11.58
N THR A 60 3.10 10.87 11.74
CA THR A 60 3.39 11.49 13.03
C THR A 60 2.22 12.34 13.53
N ALA A 61 2.40 12.98 14.69
CA ALA A 61 1.42 13.93 15.21
C ALA A 61 1.13 15.04 14.20
N VAL A 62 -0.15 15.40 14.08
CA VAL A 62 -0.65 16.44 13.17
C VAL A 62 -0.92 17.71 13.95
N THR A 63 -0.47 18.84 13.42
CA THR A 63 -0.92 20.17 13.87
C THR A 63 -2.26 20.48 13.20
N LEU A 64 -3.29 20.75 13.98
CA LEU A 64 -4.65 21.03 13.51
C LEU A 64 -4.89 22.52 13.29
N ALA A 65 -4.41 23.35 14.21
CA ALA A 65 -4.65 24.78 14.20
C ALA A 65 -3.55 25.52 14.95
N TRP A 66 -3.49 26.84 14.77
CA TRP A 66 -2.70 27.74 15.59
C TRP A 66 -3.61 28.37 16.65
N ASP A 67 -3.26 28.23 17.93
CA ASP A 67 -3.94 28.94 19.01
C ASP A 67 -3.41 30.38 19.07
N THR A 68 -4.24 31.35 18.69
CA THR A 68 -3.88 32.76 18.67
C THR A 68 -3.80 33.39 20.06
N GLN A 69 -4.46 32.80 21.08
CA GLN A 69 -4.44 33.30 22.44
C GLN A 69 -3.17 32.88 23.18
N HIS A 70 -2.76 31.61 23.01
CA HIS A 70 -1.59 31.06 23.68
C HIS A 70 -0.32 31.08 22.81
N GLY A 71 -0.43 31.38 21.52
CA GLY A 71 0.71 31.42 20.60
C GLY A 71 1.32 30.04 20.34
N THR A 72 0.52 28.97 20.46
CA THR A 72 1.00 27.59 20.39
C THR A 72 0.23 26.76 19.34
N PRO A 73 0.89 25.80 18.67
CA PRO A 73 0.19 24.89 17.77
C PRO A 73 -0.69 23.90 18.55
N VAL A 74 -1.94 23.75 18.11
CA VAL A 74 -2.85 22.71 18.58
C VAL A 74 -2.59 21.43 17.80
N THR A 75 -2.30 20.33 18.49
CA THR A 75 -2.02 19.04 17.87
C THR A 75 -3.15 18.04 18.06
N ALA A 76 -3.29 17.10 17.13
CA ALA A 76 -4.26 16.03 17.20
C ALA A 76 -3.86 15.01 18.28
N TYR A 77 -4.83 14.59 19.09
CA TYR A 77 -4.60 13.66 20.19
C TYR A 77 -4.63 12.17 19.80
N LEU A 78 -4.92 11.84 18.53
CA LEU A 78 -5.00 10.45 18.09
C LEU A 78 -3.68 9.70 18.30
N ALA A 79 -2.57 10.25 17.79
CA ALA A 79 -1.24 9.64 17.92
C ALA A 79 -0.80 9.47 19.40
N PRO A 80 -0.89 10.48 20.29
CA PRO A 80 -0.53 10.29 21.70
C PRO A 80 -1.49 9.34 22.43
N ALA A 81 -2.78 9.30 22.11
CA ALA A 81 -3.72 8.36 22.72
C ALA A 81 -3.38 6.90 22.38
N VAL A 82 -3.13 6.60 21.09
CA VAL A 82 -2.71 5.27 20.64
C VAL A 82 -1.37 4.88 21.26
N ARG A 83 -0.42 5.82 21.35
CA ARG A 83 0.86 5.60 22.03
C ARG A 83 0.66 5.24 23.50
N ALA A 84 -0.20 5.97 24.22
CA ALA A 84 -0.49 5.70 25.62
C ALA A 84 -1.13 4.31 25.81
N PHE A 85 -2.04 3.92 24.92
CA PHE A 85 -2.65 2.58 24.92
C PHE A 85 -1.61 1.47 24.83
N PHE A 86 -0.70 1.53 23.85
CA PHE A 86 0.35 0.51 23.71
C PHE A 86 1.33 0.53 24.89
N ARG A 87 1.66 1.72 25.43
CA ARG A 87 2.50 1.83 26.64
C ARG A 87 1.85 1.22 27.89
N ASN A 88 0.51 1.18 27.95
CA ASN A 88 -0.24 0.58 29.05
C ASN A 88 -0.54 -0.91 28.84
N GLY A 89 0.14 -1.58 27.90
CA GLY A 89 0.00 -3.01 27.66
C GLY A 89 -1.09 -3.38 26.65
N GLY A 90 -1.66 -2.42 25.93
CA GLY A 90 -2.50 -2.68 24.77
C GLY A 90 -1.75 -3.49 23.72
N ARG A 91 -2.41 -4.46 23.08
CA ARG A 91 -1.79 -5.37 22.09
C ARG A 91 -2.30 -5.18 20.67
N ARG A 92 -3.52 -4.65 20.54
CA ARG A 92 -4.17 -4.38 19.26
C ARG A 92 -5.27 -3.36 19.44
N CYS A 93 -5.38 -2.42 18.52
CA CYS A 93 -6.52 -1.50 18.44
C CYS A 93 -6.93 -1.27 16.99
N TRP A 94 -8.16 -0.83 16.79
CA TRP A 94 -8.60 -0.28 15.52
C TRP A 94 -8.39 1.23 15.51
N VAL A 95 -7.94 1.77 14.39
CA VAL A 95 -7.79 3.20 14.19
C VAL A 95 -8.64 3.62 13.00
N ILE A 96 -9.47 4.64 13.21
CA ILE A 96 -10.27 5.27 12.17
C ILE A 96 -9.83 6.72 12.05
N ARG A 97 -9.17 7.04 10.94
CA ARG A 97 -8.84 8.42 10.59
C ARG A 97 -10.09 9.11 10.06
N VAL A 98 -10.35 10.32 10.54
CA VAL A 98 -11.45 11.16 10.08
C VAL A 98 -10.94 12.50 9.54
N ALA A 99 -11.68 13.05 8.58
CA ALA A 99 -11.52 14.40 8.04
C ALA A 99 -12.87 14.89 7.51
N GLY A 100 -12.98 16.18 7.19
CA GLY A 100 -14.18 16.74 6.58
C GLY A 100 -14.28 16.45 5.08
N GLU A 101 -15.45 16.74 4.49
CA GLU A 101 -15.75 16.50 3.06
C GLU A 101 -14.82 17.24 2.09
N ALA A 102 -14.13 18.28 2.55
CA ALA A 102 -13.16 19.05 1.77
C ALA A 102 -11.75 18.41 1.76
N ALA A 103 -11.53 17.28 2.42
CA ALA A 103 -10.23 16.59 2.41
C ALA A 103 -9.88 16.15 0.97
N ARG A 104 -8.67 16.48 0.52
CA ARG A 104 -8.19 16.14 -0.83
C ARG A 104 -6.78 15.57 -0.77
N ALA A 105 -6.48 14.67 -1.69
CA ALA A 105 -5.14 14.19 -1.95
C ALA A 105 -4.44 15.15 -2.90
N ASN A 106 -3.17 15.45 -2.64
CA ASN A 106 -2.37 16.23 -3.56
C ASN A 106 -2.10 15.43 -4.83
N VAL A 107 -1.99 16.14 -5.96
CA VAL A 107 -1.64 15.57 -7.26
C VAL A 107 -0.39 16.28 -7.75
N PHE A 108 0.63 15.50 -8.07
CA PHE A 108 1.93 16.00 -8.50
C PHE A 108 2.09 15.78 -10.01
N PRO A 109 2.35 16.84 -10.79
CA PRO A 109 2.83 16.64 -12.15
C PRO A 109 4.22 15.99 -12.11
N ILE A 110 4.44 14.98 -12.94
CA ILE A 110 5.74 14.31 -13.04
C ILE A 110 6.55 15.05 -14.12
N PRO A 111 7.61 15.80 -13.76
CA PRO A 111 8.32 16.63 -14.73
C PRO A 111 8.94 15.78 -15.85
N GLY A 112 8.80 16.25 -17.09
CA GLY A 112 9.39 15.58 -18.26
C GLY A 112 8.69 14.28 -18.69
N LEU A 113 7.53 13.95 -18.13
CA LEU A 113 6.71 12.81 -18.55
C LEU A 113 5.32 13.24 -19.03
N LEU A 114 4.84 12.54 -20.07
CA LEU A 114 3.48 12.65 -20.59
C LEU A 114 2.79 11.29 -20.46
N ARG A 115 1.50 11.31 -20.16
CA ARG A 115 0.63 10.13 -20.22
C ARG A 115 -0.01 10.07 -21.60
N THR A 116 0.18 8.96 -22.28
CA THR A 116 -0.52 8.64 -23.53
C THR A 116 -1.62 7.62 -23.23
N ALA A 117 -2.83 7.87 -23.71
CA ALA A 117 -3.92 6.91 -23.73
C ALA A 117 -4.45 6.80 -25.14
N PHE A 118 -4.80 5.60 -25.59
CA PHE A 118 -5.34 5.38 -26.93
C PHE A 118 -6.85 5.16 -26.83
N ASP A 119 -7.61 5.87 -27.67
CA ASP A 119 -9.03 5.58 -27.83
C ASP A 119 -9.20 4.18 -28.43
N ALA A 120 -10.01 3.33 -27.80
CA ALA A 120 -10.16 1.94 -28.19
C ALA A 120 -10.85 1.75 -29.56
N HIS A 121 -11.60 2.75 -30.03
CA HIS A 121 -12.36 2.68 -31.29
C HIS A 121 -11.63 3.37 -32.45
N THR A 122 -11.02 4.52 -32.20
CA THR A 122 -10.34 5.30 -33.25
C THR A 122 -8.83 5.08 -33.29
N GLY A 123 -8.23 4.51 -32.24
CA GLY A 123 -6.78 4.34 -32.10
C GLY A 123 -6.01 5.65 -31.94
N THR A 124 -6.69 6.79 -31.83
CA THR A 124 -6.04 8.10 -31.74
C THR A 124 -5.45 8.32 -30.34
N PRO A 125 -4.21 8.82 -30.24
CA PRO A 125 -3.58 9.08 -28.95
C PRO A 125 -4.14 10.36 -28.32
N HIS A 126 -4.58 10.24 -27.07
CA HIS A 126 -4.88 11.34 -26.18
C HIS A 126 -3.70 11.52 -25.21
N ILE A 127 -3.00 12.65 -25.34
CA ILE A 127 -1.79 12.96 -24.58
C ILE A 127 -2.12 13.97 -23.50
N THR A 128 -1.81 13.64 -22.24
CA THR A 128 -1.98 14.53 -21.08
C THR A 128 -0.70 14.61 -20.27
N PRO A 129 -0.54 15.58 -19.36
CA PRO A 129 0.52 15.52 -18.36
C PRO A 129 0.48 14.19 -17.58
N ALA A 130 1.65 13.64 -17.24
CA ALA A 130 1.74 12.54 -16.31
C ALA A 130 1.54 13.08 -14.87
N LEU A 131 0.59 12.49 -14.14
CA LEU A 131 0.23 12.91 -12.78
C LEU A 131 0.43 11.75 -11.82
N ALA A 132 1.00 12.02 -10.65
CA ALA A 132 1.07 11.10 -9.52
C ALA A 132 0.18 11.60 -8.38
N GLN A 133 -0.75 10.76 -7.93
CA GLN A 133 -1.61 11.08 -6.79
C GLN A 133 -0.92 10.71 -5.47
N ALA A 134 -1.03 11.56 -4.46
CA ALA A 134 -0.61 11.24 -3.10
C ALA A 134 -1.39 10.02 -2.57
N ARG A 135 -0.76 9.17 -1.74
CA ARG A 135 -1.38 7.94 -1.23
C ARG A 135 -2.68 8.14 -0.43
N SER A 136 -2.93 9.35 0.06
CA SER A 136 -4.10 9.69 0.87
C SER A 136 -4.24 11.21 0.98
N GLU A 137 -5.42 11.68 1.35
CA GLU A 137 -5.74 13.07 1.63
C GLU A 137 -4.88 13.64 2.77
N GLY A 138 -4.68 14.96 2.76
CA GLY A 138 -4.09 15.71 3.88
C GLY A 138 -2.73 16.35 3.59
N SER A 139 -2.35 17.27 4.49
CA SER A 139 -1.18 18.15 4.34
C SER A 139 0.18 17.46 4.50
N TRP A 140 0.21 16.17 4.85
CA TRP A 140 1.44 15.37 4.96
C TRP A 140 2.27 15.38 3.67
N SER A 141 1.64 15.66 2.53
CA SER A 141 2.28 15.67 1.21
C SER A 141 2.59 17.07 0.68
N ASP A 142 2.24 18.16 1.39
CA ASP A 142 2.36 19.54 0.88
C ASP A 142 3.82 19.95 0.60
N ALA A 143 4.76 19.42 1.38
CA ALA A 143 6.18 19.69 1.23
C ALA A 143 6.88 18.74 0.24
N LEU A 144 6.19 17.71 -0.28
CA LEU A 144 6.79 16.75 -1.19
C LEU A 144 7.04 17.36 -2.56
N ARG A 145 8.12 16.92 -3.19
CA ARG A 145 8.47 17.27 -4.57
C ARG A 145 8.73 16.00 -5.36
N VAL A 146 8.30 16.00 -6.62
CA VAL A 146 8.49 14.88 -7.54
C VAL A 146 9.51 15.30 -8.60
N GLY A 147 10.45 14.40 -8.87
CA GLY A 147 11.36 14.48 -10.00
C GLY A 147 11.35 13.15 -10.75
N ALA A 148 11.66 13.19 -12.05
CA ALA A 148 11.78 12.00 -12.86
C ALA A 148 13.10 12.01 -13.63
N THR A 149 13.61 10.81 -13.90
CA THR A 149 14.78 10.61 -14.77
C THR A 149 14.49 9.42 -15.64
N ILE A 150 14.65 9.60 -16.96
CA ILE A 150 14.45 8.54 -17.94
C ILE A 150 15.77 7.79 -18.08
N ARG A 151 15.73 6.47 -17.91
CA ARG A 151 16.85 5.58 -18.22
C ARG A 151 16.53 4.82 -19.49
N THR A 152 17.33 5.05 -20.52
CA THR A 152 17.24 4.29 -21.78
C THR A 152 18.20 3.12 -21.70
N ARG A 153 17.71 1.91 -22.01
CA ARG A 153 18.54 0.72 -22.16
C ARG A 153 18.40 0.19 -23.59
N PRO A 154 19.49 -0.12 -24.29
CA PRO A 154 19.41 -0.76 -25.59
C PRO A 154 18.87 -2.18 -25.42
N VAL A 155 18.04 -2.61 -26.37
CA VAL A 155 17.52 -3.97 -26.48
C VAL A 155 17.85 -4.48 -27.87
N VAL A 156 18.16 -5.77 -27.99
CA VAL A 156 18.48 -6.38 -29.30
C VAL A 156 17.23 -7.07 -29.81
N VAL A 157 16.79 -6.68 -31.01
CA VAL A 157 15.71 -7.37 -31.71
C VAL A 157 16.30 -8.56 -32.44
N SER A 158 15.91 -9.78 -32.08
CA SER A 158 16.32 -11.00 -32.82
C SER A 158 15.43 -11.24 -34.03
N GLN A 159 14.13 -11.02 -33.89
CA GLN A 159 13.16 -11.25 -34.96
C GLN A 159 11.98 -10.27 -34.83
N LEU A 160 11.49 -9.75 -35.96
CA LEU A 160 10.18 -9.10 -36.01
C LEU A 160 9.13 -10.14 -36.41
N LEU A 161 8.03 -10.22 -35.66
CA LEU A 161 6.99 -11.21 -35.92
C LEU A 161 6.19 -10.82 -37.18
N PRO A 162 5.86 -11.78 -38.06
CA PRO A 162 5.02 -11.52 -39.22
C PRO A 162 3.62 -11.04 -38.78
N GLY A 163 3.13 -9.94 -39.37
CA GLY A 163 1.75 -9.49 -39.18
C GLY A 163 1.53 -8.30 -38.23
N GLY A 164 2.57 -7.63 -37.72
CA GLY A 164 2.36 -6.35 -37.02
C GLY A 164 3.42 -5.98 -35.97
N LEU A 165 2.96 -5.43 -34.84
CA LEU A 165 3.76 -4.81 -33.77
C LEU A 165 4.41 -5.82 -32.79
N GLY A 166 4.72 -7.05 -33.24
CA GLY A 166 5.35 -8.09 -32.42
C GLY A 166 6.84 -8.25 -32.71
N ALA A 167 7.65 -8.54 -31.68
CA ALA A 167 9.09 -8.78 -31.84
C ALA A 167 9.64 -9.74 -30.77
N ASP A 168 10.59 -10.57 -31.16
CA ASP A 168 11.44 -11.34 -30.25
C ASP A 168 12.67 -10.50 -29.89
N LEU A 169 12.95 -10.43 -28.58
CA LEU A 169 13.99 -9.58 -28.02
C LEU A 169 14.99 -10.42 -27.23
N VAL A 170 16.27 -10.13 -27.40
CA VAL A 170 17.35 -10.67 -26.55
C VAL A 170 17.59 -9.69 -25.40
N LEU A 171 17.35 -10.15 -24.18
CA LEU A 171 17.43 -9.34 -22.97
C LEU A 171 18.66 -9.73 -22.12
N PRO A 172 19.37 -8.76 -21.53
CA PRO A 172 20.49 -9.03 -20.62
C PRO A 172 20.07 -9.82 -19.37
N ALA A 173 18.88 -9.55 -18.83
CA ALA A 173 18.31 -10.27 -17.72
C ALA A 173 16.80 -10.54 -17.93
N PRO A 174 16.26 -11.62 -17.34
CA PRO A 174 14.82 -11.85 -17.31
C PRO A 174 14.11 -10.66 -16.64
N ARG A 175 13.02 -10.16 -17.27
CA ARG A 175 12.22 -9.00 -16.83
C ARG A 175 12.89 -7.62 -16.98
N ASP A 176 13.92 -7.50 -17.81
CA ASP A 176 14.44 -6.18 -18.21
C ASP A 176 13.42 -5.34 -19.00
N ILE A 177 12.38 -5.99 -19.53
CA ILE A 177 11.20 -5.39 -20.14
C ILE A 177 9.95 -5.97 -19.48
N ALA A 178 8.96 -5.12 -19.24
CA ALA A 178 7.64 -5.48 -18.75
C ALA A 178 6.53 -4.74 -19.52
N ALA A 179 5.29 -5.23 -19.37
CA ALA A 179 4.12 -4.50 -19.85
C ALA A 179 4.08 -3.09 -19.23
N GLY A 180 3.83 -2.07 -20.06
CA GLY A 180 3.88 -0.66 -19.71
C GLY A 180 5.19 0.05 -20.04
N ASP A 181 6.26 -0.68 -20.38
CA ASP A 181 7.50 -0.06 -20.86
C ASP A 181 7.32 0.55 -22.26
N LEU A 182 8.20 1.49 -22.63
CA LEU A 182 8.22 2.11 -23.95
C LEU A 182 9.46 1.68 -24.73
N LEU A 183 9.24 1.09 -25.91
CA LEU A 183 10.28 0.81 -26.88
C LEU A 183 10.40 1.98 -27.84
N ARG A 184 11.61 2.52 -27.96
CA ARG A 184 11.93 3.57 -28.93
C ARG A 184 12.69 2.96 -30.09
N VAL A 185 12.08 2.95 -31.26
CA VAL A 185 12.70 2.49 -32.51
C VAL A 185 12.99 3.71 -33.37
N THR A 186 14.28 3.95 -33.64
CA THR A 186 14.72 5.06 -34.50
C THR A 186 14.99 4.50 -35.90
N MET A 187 14.35 5.07 -36.91
CA MET A 187 14.62 4.81 -38.32
C MET A 187 15.44 5.98 -38.87
N PRO A 188 16.78 5.90 -38.84
CA PRO A 188 17.63 7.06 -39.16
C PRO A 188 17.53 7.48 -40.63
N GLU A 189 17.28 6.55 -41.54
CA GLU A 189 17.17 6.84 -42.98
C GLU A 189 15.92 7.67 -43.32
N ASP A 190 14.80 7.41 -42.64
CA ASP A 190 13.53 8.10 -42.86
C ASP A 190 13.29 9.27 -41.88
N GLY A 191 14.15 9.43 -40.88
CA GLY A 191 14.02 10.47 -39.85
C GLY A 191 12.88 10.24 -38.85
N TYR A 192 12.25 9.07 -38.85
CA TYR A 192 11.15 8.75 -37.94
C TYR A 192 11.62 8.11 -36.64
N VAL A 193 10.91 8.41 -35.56
CA VAL A 193 11.04 7.72 -34.27
C VAL A 193 9.69 7.14 -33.90
N LEU A 194 9.61 5.82 -33.84
CA LEU A 194 8.46 5.12 -33.30
C LEU A 194 8.63 4.93 -31.80
N VAL A 195 7.58 5.22 -31.05
CA VAL A 195 7.49 4.92 -29.63
C VAL A 195 6.35 3.94 -29.45
N LEU A 196 6.68 2.71 -29.05
CA LEU A 196 5.76 1.59 -28.94
C LEU A 196 5.59 1.24 -27.46
N GLY A 197 4.35 1.20 -26.98
CA GLY A 197 4.05 0.69 -25.64
C GLY A 197 4.08 -0.84 -25.63
N VAL A 198 4.79 -1.42 -24.67
CA VAL A 198 4.79 -2.87 -24.47
C VAL A 198 3.47 -3.27 -23.81
N GLU A 199 2.62 -3.97 -24.53
CA GLU A 199 1.33 -4.43 -23.99
C GLU A 199 1.49 -5.74 -23.19
N ALA A 200 2.28 -6.67 -23.71
CA ALA A 200 2.53 -7.96 -23.07
C ALA A 200 3.95 -8.45 -23.38
N VAL A 201 4.50 -9.27 -22.47
CA VAL A 201 5.78 -9.94 -22.65
C VAL A 201 5.58 -11.41 -22.30
N ALA A 202 5.95 -12.29 -23.23
CA ALA A 202 5.96 -13.74 -23.03
C ALA A 202 7.38 -14.28 -23.25
N PRO A 203 7.78 -15.35 -22.54
CA PRO A 203 9.01 -16.05 -22.88
C PRO A 203 8.90 -16.61 -24.30
N ALA A 204 9.95 -16.45 -25.11
CA ALA A 204 10.01 -17.05 -26.43
C ALA A 204 9.86 -18.58 -26.31
N LEU A 205 8.98 -19.15 -27.12
CA LEU A 205 8.88 -20.60 -27.26
C LEU A 205 10.17 -21.11 -27.93
N PRO A 206 10.73 -22.25 -27.49
CA PRO A 206 11.93 -22.83 -28.07
C PRO A 206 11.73 -23.29 -29.52
#